data_AF-A0A1H5YYW1-F1
#
_entry.id   AF-A0A1H5YYW1-F1
#
_cell.length_a   1.000
_cell.length_b   1.000
_cell.length_c   1.000
_cell.angle_alpha   90.00
_cell.angle_beta   90.00
_cell.angle_gamma   90.00
#
_symmetry.space_group_name_H-M   'P 1'
#
loop_
_entity.id
_entity.type
_entity.pdbx_description
1 polymer ?
#
loop_
_entity_poly.entity_id
_entity_poly.type
_entity_poly.pdbx_seq_one_letter_code
_entity_poly.pdbx_strand_id
1 'polypeptide(L)'
;MNTDKNKSNEQITIKLLDQKDWKIVKEISVVSTNQFGVEITIGVIIYDRQITSDYKLNDDPEPNQIKRLLDYPKQELFTNDELDELILSAVKSKFPKSFVRSHQVLWDSDKKRYDYLLKRPSEKAFLEIRPDFSSIDIYSLNGKTFTVFNKEINIYQDFTLESIKSHFFTVNCDFERRESLITELYKIIFK
;
A
#
# COMPACT_ATOMS: atom_id res chain seq x y z
N MET A 1 15.11 18.58 -49.66
CA MET A 1 14.19 17.46 -49.36
C MET A 1 14.63 16.84 -48.05
N ASN A 2 13.90 17.10 -46.97
CA ASN A 2 13.87 16.21 -45.81
C ASN A 2 12.47 16.36 -45.21
N THR A 3 11.62 15.38 -45.49
CA THR A 3 10.26 15.30 -44.98
C THR A 3 10.34 14.78 -43.55
N ASP A 4 10.36 15.71 -42.59
CA ASP A 4 10.03 15.38 -41.20
C ASP A 4 8.59 14.89 -41.18
N LYS A 5 8.45 13.57 -41.04
CA LYS A 5 7.19 12.89 -40.84
C LYS A 5 6.56 13.47 -39.57
N ASN A 6 5.47 14.20 -39.75
CA ASN A 6 4.42 14.38 -38.76
C ASN A 6 4.13 13.02 -38.12
N LYS A 7 4.65 12.77 -36.91
CA LYS A 7 4.09 11.74 -36.03
C LYS A 7 2.70 12.24 -35.68
N SER A 8 1.70 11.71 -36.38
CA SER A 8 0.29 11.89 -36.04
C SER A 8 0.13 11.58 -34.55
N ASN A 9 -0.58 12.44 -33.82
CA ASN A 9 -1.05 12.15 -32.47
C ASN A 9 -1.87 10.85 -32.52
N GLU A 10 -1.26 9.72 -32.19
CA GLU A 10 -1.96 8.44 -32.11
C GLU A 10 -2.97 8.54 -30.97
N GLN A 11 -4.25 8.36 -31.30
CA GLN A 11 -5.29 8.21 -30.29
C GLN A 11 -5.02 6.91 -29.52
N ILE A 12 -4.83 7.02 -28.21
CA ILE A 12 -4.64 5.87 -27.34
C ILE A 12 -6.02 5.45 -26.84
N THR A 13 -6.39 4.19 -27.06
CA THR A 13 -7.56 3.57 -26.45
C THR A 13 -7.20 2.96 -25.10
N ILE A 14 -8.15 2.98 -24.16
CA ILE A 14 -8.04 2.27 -22.88
C ILE A 14 -9.05 1.12 -22.86
N LYS A 15 -8.64 0.00 -22.29
CA LYS A 15 -9.46 -1.22 -22.19
C LYS A 15 -9.72 -1.55 -20.72
N LEU A 16 -10.97 -1.86 -20.40
CA LEU A 16 -11.33 -2.43 -19.11
C LEU A 16 -10.69 -3.82 -18.97
N LEU A 17 -10.03 -4.06 -17.84
CA LEU A 17 -9.38 -5.32 -17.51
C LEU A 17 -10.43 -6.41 -17.24
N ASP A 18 -9.99 -7.67 -17.30
CA ASP A 18 -10.81 -8.78 -16.81
C ASP A 18 -11.03 -8.63 -15.29
N GLN A 19 -12.20 -9.03 -14.79
CA GLN A 19 -12.57 -8.82 -13.38
C GLN A 19 -11.58 -9.44 -12.39
N LYS A 20 -10.93 -10.55 -12.75
CA LYS A 20 -9.88 -11.18 -11.94
C LYS A 20 -8.65 -10.29 -11.70
N ASP A 21 -8.43 -9.32 -12.59
CA ASP A 21 -7.30 -8.39 -12.53
C ASP A 21 -7.67 -7.06 -11.86
N TRP A 22 -8.95 -6.89 -11.48
CA TRP A 22 -9.42 -5.70 -10.78
C TRP A 22 -8.95 -5.71 -9.33
N LYS A 23 -8.40 -4.58 -8.89
CA LYS A 23 -7.81 -4.45 -7.55
C LYS A 23 -7.83 -3.02 -7.05
N ILE A 24 -7.70 -2.87 -5.75
CA ILE A 24 -7.33 -1.62 -5.09
C ILE A 24 -5.85 -1.71 -4.75
N VAL A 25 -5.06 -0.81 -5.33
CA VAL A 25 -3.66 -0.63 -4.97
C VAL A 25 -3.59 0.32 -3.79
N LYS A 26 -2.90 -0.11 -2.74
CA LYS A 26 -2.59 0.69 -1.55
C LYS A 26 -1.13 1.14 -1.64
N GLU A 27 -0.95 2.45 -1.53
CA GLU A 27 0.32 3.14 -1.63
C GLU A 27 0.61 3.82 -0.29
N ILE A 28 1.49 3.26 0.53
CA ILE A 28 1.93 3.91 1.76
C ILE A 28 3.10 4.82 1.43
N SER A 29 2.87 6.12 1.49
CA SER A 29 3.91 7.14 1.44
C SER A 29 4.68 7.14 2.76
N VAL A 30 5.96 6.76 2.71
CA VAL A 30 6.87 6.78 3.86
C VAL A 30 7.38 8.21 4.02
N VAL A 31 6.95 8.88 5.09
CA VAL A 31 7.25 10.29 5.33
C VAL A 31 8.28 10.43 6.46
N SER A 32 9.36 11.14 6.17
CA SER A 32 10.36 11.53 7.16
C SER A 32 10.51 13.04 7.22
N THR A 33 11.15 13.52 8.27
CA THR A 33 11.46 14.94 8.43
C THR A 33 12.93 15.15 8.15
N ASN A 34 13.27 16.06 7.22
CA ASN A 34 14.65 16.36 6.90
C ASN A 34 15.31 17.24 8.00
N GLN A 35 16.60 17.53 7.83
CA GLN A 35 17.38 18.36 8.77
C GLN A 35 16.84 19.79 8.98
N PHE A 36 15.94 20.26 8.10
CA PHE A 36 15.31 21.58 8.17
C PHE A 36 13.89 21.53 8.76
N GLY A 37 13.45 20.37 9.27
CA GLY A 37 12.10 20.22 9.82
C GLY A 37 11.00 20.04 8.77
N VAL A 38 11.36 19.88 7.49
CA VAL A 38 10.40 19.72 6.40
C VAL A 38 10.06 18.25 6.19
N GLU A 39 8.76 17.97 6.09
CA GLU A 39 8.24 16.65 5.77
C GLU A 39 8.48 16.32 4.30
N ILE A 40 9.12 15.18 4.05
CA ILE A 40 9.40 14.68 2.71
C ILE A 40 9.00 13.22 2.61
N THR A 41 8.42 12.84 1.48
CA THR A 41 8.22 11.43 1.13
C THR A 41 9.56 10.86 0.70
N ILE A 42 10.09 9.91 1.47
CA ILE A 42 11.39 9.27 1.21
C ILE A 42 11.26 7.92 0.51
N GLY A 43 10.04 7.41 0.37
CA GLY A 43 9.78 6.16 -0.33
C GLY A 43 8.31 5.78 -0.27
N VAL A 44 7.98 4.71 -0.97
CA VAL A 44 6.61 4.23 -1.13
C VAL A 44 6.57 2.71 -1.00
N ILE A 45 5.69 2.20 -0.15
CA ILE A 45 5.39 0.76 -0.04
C ILE A 45 4.06 0.49 -0.75
N ILE A 46 4.02 -0.57 -1.56
CA ILE A 46 2.86 -0.86 -2.42
C ILE A 46 2.36 -2.27 -2.16
N TYR A 47 1.05 -2.42 -2.00
CA TYR A 47 0.39 -3.72 -1.95
C TYR A 47 -0.98 -3.68 -2.64
N ASP A 48 -1.39 -4.84 -3.16
CA ASP A 48 -2.68 -5.01 -3.81
C ASP A 48 -3.70 -5.63 -2.85
N ARG A 49 -4.94 -5.15 -2.95
CA ARG A 49 -6.15 -5.75 -2.36
C ARG A 49 -7.10 -6.12 -3.49
N GLN A 50 -7.55 -7.38 -3.52
CA GLN A 50 -8.53 -7.83 -4.50
C GLN A 50 -9.86 -7.10 -4.28
N ILE A 51 -10.54 -6.69 -5.36
CA ILE A 51 -11.89 -6.15 -5.23
C ILE A 51 -12.87 -7.29 -4.96
N THR A 52 -13.62 -7.18 -3.86
CA THR A 52 -14.69 -8.10 -3.45
C THR A 52 -15.97 -7.32 -3.15
N SER A 53 -17.05 -8.01 -2.78
CA SER A 53 -18.28 -7.34 -2.32
C SER A 53 -18.03 -6.46 -1.09
N ASP A 54 -17.14 -6.91 -0.23
CA ASP A 54 -16.88 -6.34 1.10
C ASP A 54 -15.67 -5.40 1.07
N TYR A 55 -14.86 -5.46 0.01
CA TYR A 55 -13.68 -4.65 -0.19
C TYR A 55 -13.72 -3.99 -1.58
N LYS A 56 -14.39 -2.84 -1.67
CA LYS A 56 -14.60 -2.08 -2.90
C LYS A 56 -14.63 -0.57 -2.62
N LEU A 57 -14.68 0.24 -3.66
CA LEU A 57 -14.94 1.67 -3.48
C LEU A 57 -16.38 1.86 -2.99
N ASN A 58 -16.56 2.65 -1.92
CA ASN A 58 -17.87 2.98 -1.37
C ASN A 58 -18.58 4.04 -2.20
N ASP A 59 -19.90 4.04 -2.12
CA ASP A 59 -20.72 5.06 -2.74
C ASP A 59 -20.47 6.42 -2.08
N ASP A 60 -20.46 7.47 -2.90
CA ASP A 60 -20.28 8.83 -2.44
C ASP A 60 -21.65 9.43 -2.06
N PRO A 61 -21.88 9.75 -0.78
CA PRO A 61 -23.18 10.27 -0.33
C PRO A 61 -23.47 11.67 -0.85
N GLU A 62 -22.43 12.46 -1.16
CA GLU A 62 -22.54 13.85 -1.62
C GLU A 62 -21.75 14.09 -2.92
N PRO A 63 -22.28 13.64 -4.07
CA PRO A 63 -21.60 13.75 -5.34
C PRO A 63 -21.63 15.19 -5.85
N ASN A 64 -20.52 15.91 -5.69
CA ASN A 64 -20.34 17.22 -6.31
C ASN A 64 -19.74 17.07 -7.72
N GLN A 65 -20.50 17.50 -8.75
CA GLN A 65 -20.12 17.32 -10.15
C GLN A 65 -18.79 17.97 -10.54
N ILE A 66 -18.43 19.12 -9.96
CA ILE A 66 -17.17 19.79 -10.28
C ILE A 66 -16.01 19.10 -9.54
N LYS A 67 -16.19 18.78 -8.26
CA LYS A 67 -15.17 18.03 -7.50
C LYS A 67 -14.91 16.64 -8.11
N ARG A 68 -15.95 16.01 -8.69
CA ARG A 68 -15.87 14.76 -9.48
C ARG A 68 -14.85 14.81 -10.62
N LEU A 69 -14.61 15.97 -11.19
CA LEU A 69 -13.65 16.12 -12.29
C LEU A 69 -12.22 16.36 -11.80
N LEU A 70 -12.04 16.80 -10.55
CA LEU A 70 -10.75 17.25 -10.03
C LEU A 70 -10.11 16.21 -9.10
N ASP A 71 -10.88 15.70 -8.14
CA ASP A 71 -10.33 15.01 -6.95
C ASP A 71 -10.92 13.61 -6.73
N TYR A 72 -11.57 13.02 -7.75
CA TYR A 72 -12.19 11.70 -7.63
C TYR A 72 -11.32 10.57 -8.19
N PRO A 73 -11.44 9.35 -7.63
CA PRO A 73 -12.23 9.01 -6.44
C PRO A 73 -11.62 9.59 -5.15
N LYS A 74 -12.47 10.13 -4.26
CA LYS A 74 -12.02 10.66 -2.97
C LYS A 74 -11.39 9.53 -2.14
N GLN A 75 -10.29 9.83 -1.46
CA GLN A 75 -9.54 8.83 -0.69
C GLN A 75 -10.37 8.20 0.44
N GLU A 76 -11.27 8.97 1.04
CA GLU A 76 -12.21 8.54 2.09
C GLU A 76 -13.24 7.50 1.63
N LEU A 77 -13.46 7.35 0.32
CA LEU A 77 -14.40 6.36 -0.22
C LEU A 77 -13.77 4.98 -0.36
N PHE A 78 -12.45 4.86 -0.30
CA PHE A 78 -11.81 3.56 -0.38
C PHE A 78 -11.96 2.81 0.93
N THR A 79 -12.43 1.57 0.87
CA THR A 79 -12.44 0.68 2.04
C THR A 79 -11.04 0.57 2.62
N ASN A 80 -10.97 0.67 3.95
CA ASN A 80 -9.80 0.39 4.76
C ASN A 80 -10.25 -0.52 5.90
N ASP A 81 -9.63 -1.69 6.01
CA ASP A 81 -9.94 -2.63 7.08
C ASP A 81 -8.77 -2.77 8.08
N GLU A 82 -8.97 -3.63 9.07
CA GLU A 82 -7.98 -3.86 10.11
C GLU A 82 -6.61 -4.32 9.57
N LEU A 83 -6.57 -5.04 8.44
CA LEU A 83 -5.29 -5.47 7.86
C LEU A 83 -4.52 -4.28 7.31
N ASP A 84 -5.22 -3.36 6.63
CA ASP A 84 -4.62 -2.13 6.11
C ASP A 84 -4.11 -1.24 7.26
N GLU A 85 -4.88 -1.16 8.36
CA GLU A 85 -4.49 -0.41 9.56
C GLU A 85 -3.27 -1.02 10.26
N LEU A 86 -3.17 -2.35 10.34
CA LEU A 86 -1.99 -3.03 10.89
C LEU A 86 -0.75 -2.73 10.04
N ILE A 87 -0.85 -2.83 8.71
CA ILE A 87 0.27 -2.53 7.80
C ILE A 87 0.70 -1.06 7.95
N LEU A 88 -0.24 -0.12 7.93
CA LEU A 88 0.07 1.30 8.08
C LEU A 88 0.66 1.61 9.45
N SER A 89 0.14 1.00 10.52
CA SER A 89 0.61 1.17 11.88
C SER A 89 2.05 0.66 12.06
N ALA A 90 2.39 -0.47 11.43
CA ALA A 90 3.75 -0.99 11.44
C ALA A 90 4.75 -0.03 10.76
N VAL A 91 4.33 0.67 9.70
CA VAL A 91 5.16 1.71 9.07
C VAL A 91 5.24 2.95 9.96
N LYS A 92 4.10 3.38 10.53
CA LYS A 92 4.01 4.56 11.41
C LYS A 92 4.77 4.41 12.72
N SER A 93 5.02 3.19 13.21
CA SER A 93 5.85 2.97 14.39
C SER A 93 7.26 3.53 14.23
N LYS A 94 7.75 3.64 12.98
CA LYS A 94 9.03 4.28 12.62
C LYS A 94 8.87 5.62 11.93
N PHE A 95 7.83 5.79 11.12
CA PHE A 95 7.58 6.99 10.32
C PHE A 95 6.16 7.52 10.59
N PRO A 96 5.94 8.21 11.74
CA PRO A 96 4.58 8.50 12.26
C PRO A 96 3.68 9.31 11.33
N LYS A 97 4.30 10.10 10.43
CA LYS A 97 3.60 10.97 9.47
C LYS A 97 3.25 10.28 8.15
N SER A 98 3.63 9.01 8.00
CA SER A 98 3.30 8.22 6.81
C SER A 98 1.80 8.06 6.66
N PHE A 99 1.32 7.98 5.43
CA PHE A 99 -0.10 7.85 5.14
C PHE A 99 -0.32 6.94 3.94
N VAL A 100 -1.52 6.38 3.83
CA VAL A 100 -1.92 5.54 2.71
C VAL A 100 -2.72 6.35 1.69
N ARG A 101 -2.44 6.13 0.40
CA ARG A 101 -3.31 6.49 -0.71
C ARG A 101 -3.77 5.23 -1.39
N SER A 102 -5.04 5.20 -1.74
CA SER A 102 -5.70 4.09 -2.40
C SER A 102 -6.04 4.48 -3.83
N HIS A 103 -5.94 3.51 -4.71
CA HIS A 103 -6.27 3.70 -6.11
C HIS A 103 -6.92 2.45 -6.68
N GLN A 104 -7.95 2.66 -7.48
CA GLN A 104 -8.58 1.56 -8.19
C GLN A 104 -7.82 1.27 -9.48
N VAL A 105 -7.62 0.00 -9.79
CA VAL A 105 -7.04 -0.47 -11.05
C VAL A 105 -8.12 -1.28 -11.76
N LEU A 106 -8.73 -0.65 -12.76
CA LEU A 106 -9.76 -1.27 -13.60
C LEU A 106 -9.37 -1.25 -15.07
N TRP A 107 -8.59 -0.26 -15.50
CA TRP A 107 -8.21 -0.06 -16.89
C TRP A 107 -6.75 -0.47 -17.11
N ASP A 108 -6.43 -0.86 -18.34
CA ASP A 108 -5.05 -1.16 -18.75
C ASP A 108 -4.09 0.03 -18.58
N SER A 109 -4.59 1.26 -18.74
CA SER A 109 -3.86 2.49 -18.45
C SER A 109 -3.51 2.64 -16.97
N ASP A 110 -4.42 2.26 -16.05
CA ASP A 110 -4.14 2.23 -14.61
C ASP A 110 -3.01 1.26 -14.32
N LYS A 111 -3.12 0.03 -14.84
CA LYS A 111 -2.10 -1.01 -14.69
C LYS A 111 -0.75 -0.52 -15.19
N LYS A 112 -0.71 0.08 -16.39
CA LYS A 112 0.51 0.63 -16.98
C LYS A 112 1.15 1.70 -16.08
N ARG A 113 0.35 2.58 -15.45
CA ARG A 113 0.86 3.58 -14.50
C ARG A 113 1.57 2.92 -13.32
N TYR A 114 1.00 1.86 -12.74
CA TYR A 114 1.66 1.11 -11.66
C TYR A 114 2.89 0.35 -12.14
N ASP A 115 2.86 -0.23 -13.33
CA ASP A 115 4.03 -0.92 -13.88
C ASP A 115 5.23 0.04 -14.03
N TYR A 116 5.00 1.34 -14.26
CA TYR A 116 6.06 2.35 -14.22
C TYR A 116 6.53 2.67 -12.80
N LEU A 117 5.62 2.75 -11.84
CA LEU A 117 5.95 2.98 -10.43
C LEU A 117 6.83 1.84 -9.88
N LEU A 118 6.52 0.59 -10.23
CA LEU A 118 7.27 -0.60 -9.80
C LEU A 118 8.64 -0.76 -10.49
N LYS A 119 8.93 0.01 -11.55
CA LYS A 119 10.25 0.04 -12.20
C LYS A 119 11.24 0.95 -11.50
N ARG A 120 10.80 1.73 -10.52
CA ARG A 120 11.69 2.60 -9.74
C ARG A 120 12.69 1.77 -8.93
N PRO A 121 13.87 2.32 -8.63
CA PRO A 121 14.75 1.73 -7.62
C PRO A 121 13.99 1.41 -6.34
N SER A 122 14.30 0.28 -5.73
CA SER A 122 13.70 -0.14 -4.47
C SER A 122 14.73 -0.67 -3.50
N GLU A 123 14.46 -0.47 -2.22
CA GLU A 123 15.21 -1.06 -1.11
C GLU A 123 14.36 -2.10 -0.39
N LYS A 124 15.01 -3.18 0.06
CA LYS A 124 14.35 -4.25 0.80
C LYS A 124 14.10 -3.82 2.25
N ALA A 125 12.92 -4.16 2.75
CA ALA A 125 12.54 -4.03 4.15
C ALA A 125 11.76 -5.27 4.60
N PHE A 126 11.63 -5.45 5.91
CA PHE A 126 10.80 -6.50 6.50
C PHE A 126 9.60 -5.89 7.20
N LEU A 127 8.45 -6.53 7.04
CA LEU A 127 7.21 -6.22 7.76
C LEU A 127 6.83 -7.41 8.62
N GLU A 128 6.82 -7.20 9.93
CA GLU A 128 6.40 -8.19 10.92
C GLU A 128 5.11 -7.73 11.62
N ILE A 129 4.12 -8.61 11.67
CA ILE A 129 2.92 -8.42 12.50
C ILE A 129 2.83 -9.64 13.41
N ARG A 130 2.87 -9.39 14.72
CA ARG A 130 2.98 -10.44 15.74
C ARG A 130 1.91 -10.30 16.83
N PRO A 131 1.57 -11.37 17.56
CA PRO A 131 0.59 -11.29 18.64
C PRO A 131 1.04 -10.32 19.75
N ASP A 132 0.10 -9.57 20.32
CA ASP A 132 0.34 -8.83 21.56
C ASP A 132 0.34 -9.79 22.76
N PHE A 133 1.41 -9.76 23.54
CA PHE A 133 1.53 -10.56 24.76
C PHE A 133 1.40 -9.71 26.03
N SER A 134 1.11 -8.41 25.91
CA SER A 134 1.14 -7.44 27.02
C SER A 134 0.20 -7.79 28.17
N SER A 135 -0.94 -8.44 27.88
CA SER A 135 -1.97 -8.84 28.84
C SER A 135 -1.92 -10.32 29.24
N ILE A 136 -0.89 -11.04 28.80
CA ILE A 136 -0.79 -12.49 28.96
C ILE A 136 0.29 -12.83 29.99
N ASP A 137 0.00 -13.80 30.86
CA ASP A 137 1.00 -14.35 31.76
C ASP A 137 2.11 -15.05 30.95
N ILE A 138 3.30 -14.44 30.92
CA ILE A 138 4.46 -14.94 30.16
C ILE A 138 4.91 -16.33 30.61
N TYR A 139 4.68 -16.73 31.87
CA TYR A 139 5.02 -18.06 32.34
C TYR A 139 4.14 -19.14 31.72
N SER A 140 2.88 -18.79 31.42
CA SER A 140 1.94 -19.67 30.70
C SER A 140 2.34 -19.93 29.24
N LEU A 141 3.30 -19.16 28.71
CA LEU A 141 3.78 -19.23 27.33
C LEU A 141 5.03 -20.09 27.17
N ASN A 142 5.62 -20.58 28.27
CA ASN A 142 6.88 -21.30 28.22
C ASN A 142 6.80 -22.55 27.31
N GLY A 143 7.71 -22.64 26.33
CA GLY A 143 7.75 -23.73 25.35
C GLY A 143 6.69 -23.68 24.26
N LYS A 144 5.79 -22.67 24.24
CA LYS A 144 4.81 -22.50 23.17
C LYS A 144 5.41 -21.80 21.97
N THR A 145 4.91 -22.13 20.78
CA THR A 145 5.23 -21.46 19.52
C THR A 145 4.02 -20.69 19.01
N PHE A 146 4.29 -19.57 18.36
CA PHE A 146 3.25 -18.72 17.77
C PHE A 146 3.64 -18.36 16.35
N THR A 147 2.69 -18.48 15.42
CA THR A 147 2.87 -17.97 14.07
C THR A 147 2.88 -16.45 14.12
N VAL A 148 3.75 -15.85 13.31
CA VAL A 148 3.80 -14.42 13.03
C VAL A 148 3.66 -14.20 11.54
N PHE A 149 3.10 -13.07 11.14
CA PHE A 149 3.24 -12.62 9.77
C PHE A 149 4.61 -11.97 9.63
N ASN A 150 5.42 -12.46 8.71
CA ASN A 150 6.71 -11.86 8.36
C ASN A 150 6.87 -11.90 6.84
N LYS A 151 7.11 -10.73 6.24
CA LYS A 151 7.20 -10.56 4.79
C LYS A 151 8.30 -9.58 4.43
N GLU A 152 9.15 -9.96 3.48
CA GLU A 152 10.02 -9.01 2.79
C GLU A 152 9.18 -8.16 1.82
N ILE A 153 9.32 -6.85 1.92
CA ILE A 153 8.61 -5.86 1.12
C ILE A 153 9.62 -4.91 0.45
N ASN A 154 9.17 -4.22 -0.60
CA ASN A 154 9.97 -3.20 -1.28
C ASN A 154 9.53 -1.79 -0.85
N ILE A 155 10.50 -0.90 -0.67
CA ILE A 155 10.29 0.54 -0.57
C ILE A 155 10.80 1.17 -1.87
N TYR A 156 9.89 1.62 -2.73
CA TYR A 156 10.18 2.26 -4.01
C TYR A 156 10.51 3.74 -3.84
N GLN A 157 11.53 4.23 -4.55
CA GLN A 157 11.98 5.63 -4.48
C GLN A 157 12.61 6.09 -5.80
N ASP A 158 12.60 7.40 -6.05
CA ASP A 158 13.21 7.97 -7.26
C ASP A 158 14.74 8.13 -7.13
N PHE A 159 15.27 8.20 -5.91
CA PHE A 159 16.70 8.36 -5.61
C PHE A 159 17.11 7.46 -4.46
N THR A 160 18.34 6.94 -4.45
CA THR A 160 18.82 6.11 -3.34
C THR A 160 19.07 6.95 -2.09
N LEU A 161 18.25 6.78 -1.05
CA LEU A 161 18.45 7.39 0.27
C LEU A 161 18.87 6.37 1.31
N GLU A 162 19.97 6.63 2.02
CA GLU A 162 20.41 5.81 3.16
C GLU A 162 19.31 5.66 4.23
N SER A 163 18.43 6.66 4.34
CA SER A 163 17.34 6.68 5.33
C SER A 163 16.29 5.61 5.12
N ILE A 164 16.27 4.89 3.99
CA ILE A 164 15.31 3.80 3.75
C ILE A 164 15.93 2.40 3.74
N LYS A 165 17.24 2.28 3.98
CA LYS A 165 17.92 0.98 3.95
C LYS A 165 17.60 0.13 5.18
N SER A 166 17.44 -1.17 4.96
CA SER A 166 17.39 -2.21 6.00
C SER A 166 16.33 -1.97 7.08
N HIS A 167 15.16 -1.46 6.70
CA HIS A 167 14.08 -1.25 7.67
C HIS A 167 13.38 -2.54 8.06
N PHE A 168 13.10 -2.64 9.36
CA PHE A 168 12.22 -3.63 9.95
C PHE A 168 11.00 -2.93 10.56
N PHE A 169 9.83 -3.07 9.96
CA PHE A 169 8.56 -2.54 10.44
C PHE A 169 7.88 -3.58 11.31
N THR A 170 7.37 -3.16 12.46
CA THR A 170 6.71 -4.08 13.40
C THR A 170 5.52 -3.42 14.08
N VAL A 171 4.49 -4.22 14.32
CA VAL A 171 3.33 -3.88 15.14
C VAL A 171 2.76 -5.15 15.78
N ASN A 172 2.06 -4.98 16.90
CA ASN A 172 1.33 -6.07 17.52
C ASN A 172 -0.11 -6.16 16.98
N CYS A 173 -0.65 -7.37 16.90
CA CYS A 173 -2.06 -7.65 16.61
C CYS A 173 -2.75 -8.32 17.82
N ASP A 174 -4.07 -8.36 17.79
CA ASP A 174 -4.87 -9.03 18.83
C ASP A 174 -4.47 -10.51 18.98
N PHE A 175 -4.19 -10.94 20.21
CA PHE A 175 -3.71 -12.29 20.49
C PHE A 175 -4.75 -13.36 20.15
N GLU A 176 -6.02 -13.15 20.47
CA GLU A 176 -7.08 -14.14 20.26
C GLU A 176 -7.38 -14.32 18.76
N ARG A 177 -7.28 -13.24 17.99
CA ARG A 177 -7.56 -13.22 16.54
C ARG A 177 -6.33 -13.46 15.67
N ARG A 178 -5.14 -13.58 16.26
CA ARG A 178 -3.84 -13.65 15.56
C ARG A 178 -3.82 -14.60 14.36
N GLU A 179 -4.36 -15.81 14.50
CA GLU A 179 -4.27 -16.85 13.45
C GLU A 179 -5.10 -16.47 12.22
N SER A 180 -6.30 -15.94 12.45
CA SER A 180 -7.17 -15.43 11.38
C SER A 180 -6.55 -14.23 10.68
N LEU A 181 -6.02 -13.26 11.45
CA LEU A 181 -5.39 -12.06 10.90
C LEU A 181 -4.16 -12.41 10.05
N ILE A 182 -3.29 -13.30 10.57
CA ILE A 182 -2.10 -13.75 9.84
C ILE A 182 -2.48 -14.45 8.54
N THR A 183 -3.51 -15.30 8.56
CA THR A 183 -3.99 -16.01 7.36
C THR A 183 -4.46 -15.03 6.29
N GLU A 184 -5.21 -13.99 6.66
CA GLU A 184 -5.66 -12.98 5.72
C GLU A 184 -4.52 -12.08 5.23
N LEU A 185 -3.58 -11.70 6.10
CA LEU A 185 -2.40 -10.92 5.71
C LEU A 185 -1.57 -11.61 4.61
N TYR A 186 -1.44 -12.94 4.66
CA TYR A 186 -0.73 -13.69 3.61
C TYR A 186 -1.44 -13.72 2.25
N LYS A 187 -2.71 -13.31 2.16
CA LYS A 187 -3.41 -13.13 0.89
C LYS A 187 -3.10 -11.78 0.23
N ILE A 188 -2.53 -10.83 0.97
CA ILE A 188 -2.15 -9.52 0.45
C ILE A 188 -0.89 -9.63 -0.41
N ILE A 189 -0.93 -9.03 -1.60
CA ILE A 189 0.17 -9.10 -2.55
C ILE A 189 0.99 -7.81 -2.46
N PHE A 190 2.07 -7.85 -1.67
CA PHE A 190 3.10 -6.82 -1.67
C PHE A 190 3.87 -6.84 -3.00
N LYS A 191 4.20 -5.66 -3.52
CA LYS A 191 4.96 -5.50 -4.76
C LYS A 191 6.44 -5.37 -4.51
#